data_AF-A0A354FRM6-F1
#
_entry.id   AF-A0A354FRM6-F1
#
_cell.length_a   1.000
_cell.length_b   1.000
_cell.length_c   1.000
_cell.angle_alpha   90.00
_cell.angle_beta   90.00
_cell.angle_gamma   90.00
#
_symmetry.space_group_name_H-M   'P 1'
#
loop_
_entity.id
_entity.type
_entity.pdbx_description
1 polymer ?
#
loop_
_entity_poly.entity_id
_entity_poly.type
_entity_poly.pdbx_seq_one_letter_code
_entity_poly.pdbx_strand_id
1 'polypeptide(L)'
;MIRAIELVVGLLIPRQPENRRKKRLLRDKQHHQISSIYWAIFILLVPVIANANEPIPKTEYALLESYCLDCHDDIERKGEVSLEELVIDWQQKERLDIWERALRMLKSGEMPPKKKRQPSTEERARLIGWLDASLSKHS
;
A
#
# COMPACT_ATOMS: atom_id res chain seq x y z
N MET A 1 50.89 -21.05 33.00
CA MET A 1 51.33 -19.65 33.16
C MET A 1 50.18 -18.64 33.00
N ILE A 2 48.97 -18.90 33.53
CA ILE A 2 47.84 -17.93 33.52
C ILE A 2 47.13 -17.90 34.90
N ARG A 3 47.88 -18.12 36.00
CA ARG A 3 47.33 -17.99 37.37
C ARG A 3 48.14 -17.07 38.30
N ALA A 4 49.15 -16.38 37.75
CA ALA A 4 50.04 -15.53 38.55
C ALA A 4 49.80 -14.01 38.35
N ILE A 5 48.94 -13.59 37.42
CA ILE A 5 48.78 -12.16 37.07
C ILE A 5 47.64 -11.47 37.87
N GLU A 6 46.65 -12.20 38.39
CA GLU A 6 45.53 -11.56 39.11
C GLU A 6 45.85 -11.14 40.55
N LEU A 7 46.98 -11.55 41.14
CA LEU A 7 47.30 -11.26 42.54
C LEU A 7 47.99 -9.90 42.79
N VAL A 8 48.50 -9.22 41.76
CA VAL A 8 49.30 -7.99 41.94
C VAL A 8 48.51 -6.69 41.73
N VAL A 9 47.38 -6.72 41.02
CA VAL A 9 46.62 -5.50 40.67
C VAL A 9 45.62 -5.06 41.75
N GLY A 10 45.40 -5.87 42.79
CA GLY A 10 44.34 -5.66 43.78
C GLY A 10 44.63 -4.69 44.94
N LEU A 11 45.84 -4.15 45.11
CA LEU A 11 46.25 -3.51 46.37
C LEU A 11 46.38 -1.97 46.37
N LEU A 12 46.16 -1.26 45.26
CA LEU A 12 46.36 0.21 45.22
C LEU A 12 45.31 0.99 44.41
N ILE A 13 44.03 0.58 44.45
CA ILE A 13 42.95 1.41 43.91
C ILE A 13 42.04 1.86 45.06
N PRO A 14 42.12 3.14 45.52
CA PRO A 14 41.22 3.66 46.53
C PRO A 14 39.79 3.70 45.97
N ARG A 15 38.89 3.00 46.67
CA ARG A 15 37.46 2.93 46.35
C ARG A 15 36.81 4.29 46.61
N GLN A 16 36.68 5.11 45.57
CA GLN A 16 35.95 6.38 45.64
C GLN A 16 34.45 6.10 45.89
N PRO A 17 33.79 6.75 46.87
CA PRO A 17 32.36 6.60 47.07
C PRO A 17 31.63 7.30 45.92
N GLU A 18 31.32 6.55 44.86
CA GLU A 18 30.45 7.01 43.80
C GLU A 18 29.06 7.32 44.37
N ASN A 19 28.75 8.60 44.44
CA ASN A 19 27.49 9.08 45.00
C ASN A 19 26.32 8.58 44.13
N ARG A 20 25.60 7.54 44.59
CA ARG A 20 24.43 6.95 43.91
C ARG A 20 23.37 8.00 43.53
N ARG A 21 23.29 9.12 44.26
CA ARG A 21 22.43 10.26 43.95
C ARG A 21 22.82 10.96 42.65
N LYS A 22 24.12 11.17 42.37
CA LYS A 22 24.60 11.74 41.10
C LYS A 22 24.28 10.82 39.92
N LYS A 23 24.45 9.50 40.06
CA LYS A 23 24.06 8.52 39.01
C LYS A 23 22.56 8.54 38.71
N ARG A 24 21.70 8.75 39.72
CA ARG A 24 20.25 8.85 39.52
C ARG A 24 19.85 10.16 38.83
N LEU A 25 20.46 11.28 39.20
CA LEU A 25 20.20 12.59 38.58
C LEU A 25 20.65 12.65 37.10
N LEU A 26 21.78 12.03 36.78
CA LEU A 26 22.26 11.95 35.39
C LEU A 26 21.38 11.02 34.53
N ARG A 27 20.86 9.93 35.14
CA ARG A 27 19.94 9.00 34.48
C ARG A 27 18.61 9.67 34.10
N ASP A 28 18.03 10.45 35.02
CA ASP A 28 16.74 11.12 34.84
C ASP A 28 16.77 12.18 33.71
N LYS A 29 17.83 12.98 33.64
CA LYS A 29 17.99 14.00 32.60
C LYS A 29 18.26 13.43 31.20
N GLN A 30 18.88 12.26 31.12
CA GLN A 30 19.32 11.64 29.88
C GLN A 30 18.19 10.88 29.16
N HIS A 31 17.18 10.39 29.89
CA HIS A 31 16.05 9.66 29.29
C HIS A 31 15.03 10.58 28.58
N HIS A 32 14.91 11.85 28.97
CA HIS A 32 13.91 12.76 28.39
C HIS A 32 14.31 13.40 27.04
N GLN A 33 15.61 13.65 26.77
CA GLN A 33 16.02 14.28 25.50
C GLN A 33 16.17 13.28 24.34
N ILE A 34 16.48 12.04 24.68
CA ILE A 34 16.73 10.99 23.69
C ILE A 34 15.40 10.45 23.13
N SER A 35 14.32 10.41 23.92
CA SER A 35 13.03 9.84 23.49
C SER A 35 12.29 10.66 22.43
N SER A 36 12.40 12.00 22.46
CA SER A 36 11.69 12.89 21.53
C SER A 36 12.26 12.88 20.12
N ILE A 37 13.59 12.72 19.98
CA ILE A 37 14.28 12.69 18.68
C ILE A 37 14.01 11.36 17.97
N TYR A 38 14.03 10.24 18.70
CA TYR A 38 13.70 8.93 18.12
C TYR A 38 12.24 8.84 17.66
N TRP A 39 11.30 9.47 18.37
CA TRP A 39 9.90 9.55 17.92
C TRP A 39 9.73 10.38 16.64
N ALA A 40 10.43 11.51 16.52
CA ALA A 40 10.39 12.33 15.31
C ALA A 40 11.06 11.64 14.10
N ILE A 41 12.18 10.96 14.31
CA ILE A 41 12.86 10.17 13.28
C ILE A 41 12.02 8.97 12.84
N PHE A 42 11.33 8.30 13.77
CA PHE A 42 10.44 7.18 13.47
C PHE A 42 9.26 7.60 12.57
N ILE A 43 8.67 8.76 12.80
CA ILE A 43 7.59 9.30 11.96
C ILE A 43 8.11 9.71 10.56
N LEU A 44 9.35 10.22 10.46
CA LEU A 44 9.94 10.67 9.18
C LEU A 44 10.35 9.50 8.26
N LEU A 45 10.58 8.31 8.82
CA LEU A 45 11.02 7.11 8.11
C LEU A 45 9.89 6.13 7.75
N VAL A 46 8.63 6.42 8.08
CA VAL A 46 7.50 5.62 7.58
C VAL A 46 7.28 5.99 6.12
N PRO A 47 7.56 5.09 5.15
CA PRO A 47 7.14 5.33 3.79
C PRO A 47 5.60 5.40 3.79
N VAL A 48 5.04 6.45 3.20
CA VAL A 48 3.62 6.44 2.83
C VAL A 48 3.49 5.36 1.77
N ILE A 49 3.08 4.16 2.20
CA ILE A 49 2.77 3.07 1.29
C ILE A 49 1.53 3.52 0.53
N ALA A 50 1.71 3.91 -0.74
CA ALA A 50 0.60 4.13 -1.65
C ALA A 50 -0.10 2.78 -1.83
N ASN A 51 -1.36 2.69 -1.37
CA ASN A 51 -2.16 1.49 -1.57
C ASN A 51 -2.52 1.40 -3.05
N ALA A 52 -2.14 0.30 -3.70
CA ALA A 52 -2.51 0.00 -5.09
C ALA A 52 -3.97 -0.48 -5.23
N ASN A 53 -4.68 -0.59 -4.10
CA ASN A 53 -6.09 -0.93 -4.04
C ASN A 53 -6.92 0.33 -4.27
N GLU A 54 -7.50 0.49 -5.46
CA GLU A 54 -8.36 1.62 -5.79
C GLU A 54 -9.84 1.18 -5.77
N PRO A 55 -10.71 1.79 -4.94
CA PRO A 55 -12.13 1.50 -4.98
C PRO A 55 -12.76 2.01 -6.28
N ILE A 56 -13.64 1.21 -6.89
CA ILE A 56 -14.38 1.64 -8.07
C ILE A 56 -15.39 2.72 -7.64
N PRO A 57 -15.38 3.92 -8.26
CA PRO A 57 -16.35 4.93 -7.89
C PRO A 57 -17.77 4.47 -8.29
N LYS A 58 -18.74 4.78 -7.41
CA LYS A 58 -20.11 4.20 -7.48
C LYS A 58 -20.80 4.42 -8.81
N THR A 59 -20.56 5.56 -9.44
CA THR A 59 -21.14 5.93 -10.73
C THR A 59 -20.63 5.04 -11.86
N GLU A 60 -19.35 4.70 -11.84
CA GLU A 60 -18.69 3.85 -12.82
C GLU A 60 -19.08 2.39 -12.58
N TYR A 61 -19.17 1.97 -11.32
CA TYR A 61 -19.66 0.64 -10.95
C TYR A 61 -21.10 0.40 -11.46
N ALA A 62 -22.00 1.37 -11.32
CA ALA A 62 -23.37 1.25 -11.84
C ALA A 62 -23.42 1.08 -13.38
N LEU A 63 -22.46 1.67 -14.10
CA LEU A 63 -22.32 1.48 -15.54
C LEU A 63 -21.74 0.09 -15.87
N LEU A 64 -20.76 -0.38 -15.09
CA LEU A 64 -20.25 -1.75 -15.20
C LEU A 64 -21.35 -2.77 -14.96
N GLU A 65 -22.17 -2.61 -13.92
CA GLU A 65 -23.35 -3.44 -13.66
C GLU A 65 -24.29 -3.46 -14.88
N SER A 66 -24.56 -2.30 -15.46
CA SER A 66 -25.54 -2.16 -16.57
C SER A 66 -25.08 -2.74 -17.90
N TYR A 67 -23.76 -2.80 -18.14
CA TYR A 67 -23.20 -3.05 -19.48
C TYR A 67 -22.17 -4.17 -19.54
N CYS A 68 -21.55 -4.53 -18.42
CA CYS A 68 -20.41 -5.45 -18.35
C CYS A 68 -20.72 -6.70 -17.52
N LEU A 69 -21.32 -6.53 -16.34
CA LEU A 69 -21.45 -7.62 -15.36
C LEU A 69 -22.54 -8.64 -15.70
N ASP A 70 -23.47 -8.34 -16.62
CA ASP A 70 -24.38 -9.34 -17.19
C ASP A 70 -23.67 -10.53 -17.88
N CYS A 71 -22.38 -10.39 -18.21
CA CYS A 71 -21.58 -11.43 -18.87
C CYS A 71 -20.20 -11.66 -18.26
N HIS A 72 -19.65 -10.66 -17.57
CA HIS A 72 -18.30 -10.70 -17.00
C HIS A 72 -18.35 -10.55 -15.47
N ASP A 73 -19.30 -11.20 -14.82
CA ASP A 73 -19.34 -11.36 -13.36
C ASP A 73 -18.56 -12.61 -12.91
N ASP A 74 -18.60 -12.93 -11.62
CA ASP A 74 -17.96 -14.13 -11.07
C ASP A 74 -18.69 -15.44 -11.40
N ILE A 75 -19.88 -15.38 -11.99
CA ILE A 75 -20.71 -16.56 -12.31
C ILE A 75 -20.61 -16.92 -13.80
N GLU A 76 -21.06 -16.04 -14.69
CA GLU A 76 -21.07 -16.24 -16.14
C GLU A 76 -19.64 -16.22 -16.72
N ARG A 77 -18.76 -15.36 -16.18
CA ARG A 77 -17.32 -15.31 -16.50
C ARG A 77 -16.98 -15.47 -17.98
N LYS A 78 -17.73 -14.81 -18.86
CA LYS A 78 -17.62 -15.04 -20.31
C LYS A 78 -16.22 -14.75 -20.80
N GLY A 79 -15.65 -15.69 -21.56
CA GLY A 79 -14.26 -15.57 -22.02
C GLY A 79 -13.24 -15.65 -20.88
N GLU A 80 -13.60 -16.31 -19.78
CA GLU A 80 -12.78 -16.52 -18.58
C GLU A 80 -12.43 -15.22 -17.82
N VAL A 81 -13.16 -14.13 -18.09
CA VAL A 81 -12.96 -12.81 -17.49
C VAL A 81 -14.08 -12.49 -16.50
N SER A 82 -13.69 -12.09 -15.29
CA SER A 82 -14.55 -11.42 -14.31
C SER A 82 -14.06 -10.00 -14.03
N LEU A 83 -15.00 -9.07 -14.08
CA LEU A 83 -14.87 -7.65 -13.73
C LEU A 83 -15.66 -7.30 -12.46
N GLU A 84 -16.26 -8.30 -11.80
CA GLU A 84 -17.01 -8.11 -10.56
C GLU A 84 -16.03 -7.91 -9.40
N GLU A 85 -15.78 -6.65 -9.06
CA GLU A 85 -15.02 -6.28 -7.87
C GLU A 85 -15.39 -4.87 -7.41
N LEU A 86 -15.33 -4.62 -6.10
CA LEU A 86 -15.56 -3.27 -5.54
C LEU A 86 -14.26 -2.45 -5.46
N VAL A 87 -13.12 -3.14 -5.45
CA VAL A 87 -11.78 -2.58 -5.28
C VAL A 87 -10.85 -3.31 -6.23
N ILE A 88 -10.10 -2.56 -7.03
CA ILE A 88 -9.14 -3.10 -8.00
C ILE A 88 -7.75 -3.10 -7.35
N ASP A 89 -7.09 -4.25 -7.34
CA ASP A 89 -5.66 -4.33 -7.00
C ASP A 89 -4.82 -4.10 -8.27
N TRP A 90 -4.31 -2.88 -8.42
CA TRP A 90 -3.47 -2.50 -9.56
C TRP A 90 -2.03 -3.03 -9.48
N GLN A 91 -1.60 -3.66 -8.39
CA GLN A 91 -0.30 -4.35 -8.34
C GLN A 91 -0.37 -5.75 -8.93
N GLN A 92 -1.56 -6.33 -9.01
CA GLN A 92 -1.75 -7.65 -9.60
C GLN A 92 -1.70 -7.54 -11.14
N LYS A 93 -0.65 -8.10 -11.74
CA LYS A 93 -0.42 -8.07 -13.18
C LYS A 93 -1.62 -8.61 -13.98
N GLU A 94 -2.23 -9.68 -13.50
CA GLU A 94 -3.39 -10.28 -14.17
C GLU A 94 -4.59 -9.32 -14.19
N ARG A 95 -4.80 -8.52 -13.12
CA ARG A 95 -5.88 -7.52 -13.08
C ARG A 95 -5.58 -6.35 -14.00
N LEU A 96 -4.33 -5.85 -14.00
CA LEU A 96 -3.89 -4.83 -14.94
C LEU A 96 -4.17 -5.25 -16.39
N ASP A 97 -3.72 -6.45 -16.78
CA ASP A 97 -3.89 -6.97 -18.14
C ASP A 97 -5.37 -7.10 -18.55
N ILE A 98 -6.24 -7.49 -17.60
CA ILE A 98 -7.69 -7.60 -17.82
C ILE A 98 -8.30 -6.21 -18.05
N TRP A 99 -8.00 -5.24 -17.19
CA TRP A 99 -8.58 -3.90 -17.29
C TRP A 99 -8.05 -3.09 -18.48
N GLU A 100 -6.79 -3.26 -18.85
CA GLU A 100 -6.27 -2.71 -20.11
C GLU A 100 -7.01 -3.28 -21.32
N ARG A 101 -7.30 -4.58 -21.31
CA ARG A 101 -8.07 -5.21 -22.38
C ARG A 101 -9.50 -4.69 -22.40
N ALA A 102 -10.15 -4.56 -21.24
CA ALA A 102 -11.48 -3.98 -21.12
C ALA A 102 -11.52 -2.55 -21.71
N LEU A 103 -10.52 -1.72 -21.39
CA LEU A 103 -10.39 -0.38 -21.96
C LEU A 103 -10.25 -0.41 -23.49
N ARG A 104 -9.41 -1.30 -24.05
CA ARG A 104 -9.25 -1.43 -25.51
C ARG A 104 -10.55 -1.84 -26.18
N MET A 105 -11.25 -2.85 -25.65
CA MET A 105 -12.52 -3.34 -26.21
C MET A 105 -13.64 -2.30 -26.11
N LEU A 106 -13.64 -1.50 -25.04
CA LEU A 106 -14.59 -0.42 -24.85
C LEU A 106 -14.31 0.76 -25.81
N LYS A 107 -13.02 1.10 -26.02
CA LYS A 107 -12.55 2.11 -26.98
C LYS A 107 -12.86 1.72 -28.43
N SER A 108 -12.70 0.44 -28.79
CA SER A 108 -13.01 -0.03 -30.15
C SER A 108 -14.51 -0.18 -30.41
N GLY A 109 -15.34 -0.14 -29.37
CA GLY A 109 -16.79 -0.35 -29.49
C GLY A 109 -17.16 -1.82 -29.72
N GLU A 110 -16.23 -2.75 -29.56
CA GLU A 110 -16.49 -4.19 -29.62
C GLU A 110 -17.24 -4.68 -28.37
N MET A 111 -16.99 -4.03 -27.24
CA MET A 111 -17.72 -4.26 -25.99
C MET A 111 -18.57 -3.05 -25.57
N PRO A 112 -19.81 -3.28 -25.10
CA PRO A 112 -20.54 -4.56 -25.12
C PRO A 112 -20.82 -5.02 -26.57
N PRO A 113 -21.08 -6.32 -26.84
CA PRO A 113 -21.37 -6.80 -28.19
C PRO A 113 -22.59 -6.12 -28.79
N LYS A 114 -22.62 -5.88 -30.12
CA LYS A 114 -23.68 -5.11 -30.80
C LYS A 114 -25.13 -5.55 -30.51
N LYS A 115 -25.35 -6.81 -30.13
CA LYS A 115 -26.67 -7.37 -29.79
C LYS A 115 -27.08 -7.16 -28.33
N LYS A 116 -26.20 -6.60 -27.50
CA LYS A 116 -26.42 -6.29 -26.08
C LYS A 116 -26.66 -4.80 -25.91
N ARG A 117 -27.20 -4.44 -24.75
CA ARG A 117 -27.43 -3.04 -24.36
C ARG A 117 -26.11 -2.27 -24.48
N GLN A 118 -26.15 -1.14 -25.18
CA GLN A 118 -24.98 -0.28 -25.39
C GLN A 118 -25.05 0.92 -24.45
N PRO A 119 -23.91 1.37 -23.90
CA PRO A 119 -23.82 2.66 -23.23
C PRO A 119 -24.05 3.80 -24.24
N SER A 120 -24.59 4.92 -23.76
CA SER A 120 -24.61 6.16 -24.52
C SER A 120 -23.19 6.64 -24.84
N THR A 121 -23.05 7.62 -25.74
CA THR A 121 -21.76 8.23 -26.05
C THR A 121 -21.10 8.82 -24.81
N GLU A 122 -21.89 9.48 -23.96
CA GLU A 122 -21.45 10.12 -22.72
C GLU A 122 -21.05 9.07 -21.67
N GLU A 123 -21.85 8.02 -21.49
CA GLU A 123 -21.55 6.92 -20.57
C GLU A 123 -20.29 6.16 -20.97
N ARG A 124 -20.12 5.89 -22.28
CA ARG A 124 -18.91 5.26 -22.81
C ARG A 124 -17.69 6.14 -22.58
N ALA A 125 -17.79 7.43 -22.91
CA ALA A 125 -16.70 8.38 -22.69
C ALA A 125 -16.32 8.47 -21.21
N ARG A 126 -17.30 8.41 -20.31
CA ARG A 126 -17.08 8.38 -18.87
C ARG A 126 -16.30 7.15 -18.42
N LEU A 127 -16.73 5.95 -18.82
CA LEU A 127 -16.03 4.71 -18.50
C LEU A 127 -14.60 4.70 -19.05
N ILE A 128 -14.42 5.15 -20.30
CA ILE A 128 -13.10 5.27 -20.93
C ILE A 128 -12.22 6.24 -20.14
N GLY A 129 -12.73 7.44 -19.82
CA GLY A 129 -11.96 8.46 -19.10
C GLY A 129 -11.54 8.00 -17.71
N TRP A 130 -12.42 7.32 -16.98
CA TRP A 130 -12.09 6.72 -15.69
C TRP A 130 -11.01 5.63 -15.82
N LEU A 131 -11.20 4.65 -16.70
CA LEU A 131 -10.23 3.56 -16.88
C LEU A 131 -8.86 4.06 -17.34
N ASP A 132 -8.83 5.00 -18.28
CA ASP A 132 -7.58 5.59 -18.78
C ASP A 132 -6.84 6.34 -17.67
N ALA A 133 -7.56 7.14 -16.87
CA ALA A 133 -7.00 7.85 -15.73
C ALA A 133 -6.50 6.90 -14.64
N SER A 134 -7.22 5.81 -14.33
CA SER A 134 -6.77 4.81 -13.35
C SER A 134 -5.55 4.05 -13.86
N LEU A 135 -5.60 3.49 -15.08
CA LEU A 135 -4.49 2.70 -15.63
C LEU A 135 -3.21 3.52 -15.80
N SER A 136 -3.30 4.79 -16.20
CA SER A 136 -2.12 5.67 -16.35
C SER A 136 -1.35 5.91 -15.05
N LYS A 137 -1.96 5.71 -13.88
CA LYS A 137 -1.27 5.79 -12.57
C LYS A 137 -0.47 4.52 -12.26
N HIS A 138 -0.70 3.44 -13.01
CA HIS A 138 -0.23 2.09 -12.69
C HIS A 138 0.51 1.38 -13.84
N SER A 139 0.55 1.99 -15.04
CA SER A 139 1.29 1.51 -16.23
C SER A 139 2.73 1.99 -16.29
#